data_AF-Q98H67-F1
#
_entry.id   AF-Q98H67-F1
#
_cell.length_a   1.000
_cell.length_b   1.000
_cell.length_c   1.000
_cell.angle_alpha   90.00
_cell.angle_beta   90.00
_cell.angle_gamma   90.00
#
_symmetry.space_group_name_H-M   'P 1'
#
loop_
_entity.id
_entity.type
_entity.pdbx_description
1 polymer ?
#
loop_
_entity_poly.entity_id
_entity_poly.type
_entity_poly.pdbx_seq_one_letter_code
_entity_poly.pdbx_strand_id
1 'polypeptide(L)'
;MVGAENHPALPSALADAPLVAASLLVQEDLILMRRDDSGWRLAAGSLCFPSSWSLLEKFGKPLQQIHEPVPGFGPGTRPAELINRMFDGLQGQAVERFNWSIQADNALYHPLSNVERIDRATNRPSRFPDGDVRAHAFIRVERQTLRKLPSSRDILFTIRIHLDPLAVLAWHPDRATLALSFAAQLEALDLDQLDYKGLTSDRDRLIEHLKTMAR
;
A
#
# COMPACT_ATOMS: atom_id res chain seq x y z
N MET A 1 -18.61 0.98 -12.70
CA MET A 1 -18.59 0.33 -11.38
C MET A 1 -17.85 -0.99 -11.54
N VAL A 2 -16.53 -0.99 -11.41
CA VAL A 2 -15.74 -2.23 -11.45
C VAL A 2 -15.57 -2.69 -10.00
N GLY A 3 -16.65 -3.19 -9.43
CA GLY A 3 -16.61 -3.96 -8.19
C GLY A 3 -16.45 -5.43 -8.58
N ALA A 4 -15.39 -6.08 -8.10
CA ALA A 4 -15.11 -7.47 -8.40
C ALA A 4 -16.32 -8.37 -8.07
N GLU A 5 -16.70 -9.25 -9.00
CA GLU A 5 -17.89 -10.10 -8.96
C GLU A 5 -17.87 -11.18 -7.85
N ASN A 6 -16.84 -11.24 -7.00
CA ASN A 6 -16.61 -12.32 -6.04
C ASN A 6 -16.22 -11.83 -4.63
N HIS A 7 -16.79 -10.72 -4.15
CA HIS A 7 -16.69 -10.43 -2.72
C HIS A 7 -17.77 -11.22 -1.96
N PRO A 8 -17.39 -12.10 -1.02
CA PRO A 8 -18.37 -12.74 -0.16
C PRO A 8 -19.18 -11.67 0.55
N ALA A 9 -20.51 -11.85 0.57
CA ALA A 9 -21.39 -10.94 1.29
C ALA A 9 -20.90 -10.77 2.74
N LEU A 10 -20.92 -9.54 3.24
CA LEU A 10 -20.59 -9.28 4.64
C LEU A 10 -21.47 -10.18 5.52
N PRO A 11 -20.89 -10.92 6.48
CA PRO A 11 -21.68 -11.66 7.44
C PRO A 11 -22.70 -10.72 8.10
N SER A 12 -23.95 -11.16 8.25
CA SER A 12 -25.03 -10.32 8.79
C SER A 12 -24.68 -9.70 10.14
N ALA A 13 -23.90 -10.41 10.97
CA ALA A 13 -23.40 -9.92 12.25
C ALA A 13 -22.48 -8.69 12.17
N LEU A 14 -21.90 -8.41 10.99
CA LEU A 14 -21.02 -7.25 10.75
C LEU A 14 -21.72 -6.14 9.97
N ALA A 15 -22.90 -6.38 9.38
CA ALA A 15 -23.59 -5.40 8.54
C ALA A 15 -23.88 -4.10 9.31
N ASP A 16 -24.24 -4.22 10.59
CA ASP A 16 -24.55 -3.08 11.47
C ASP A 16 -23.31 -2.57 12.24
N ALA A 17 -22.12 -3.09 11.96
CA ALA A 17 -20.91 -2.66 12.65
C ALA A 17 -20.57 -1.21 12.26
N PRO A 18 -20.27 -0.32 13.23
CA PRO A 18 -19.97 1.09 12.92
C PRO A 18 -18.81 1.30 11.95
N LEU A 19 -17.83 0.39 11.94
CA LEU A 19 -16.71 0.46 11.00
C LEU A 19 -17.14 0.21 9.54
N VAL A 20 -18.13 -0.67 9.31
CA VAL A 20 -18.71 -0.91 7.99
C VAL A 20 -19.50 0.32 7.54
N ALA A 21 -20.35 0.87 8.41
CA ALA A 21 -21.06 2.11 8.09
C ALA A 21 -20.09 3.25 7.75
N ALA A 22 -19.01 3.40 8.51
CA ALA A 22 -17.98 4.41 8.24
C ALA A 22 -17.23 4.17 6.92
N SER A 23 -16.87 2.93 6.59
CA SER A 23 -16.13 2.63 5.36
C SER A 23 -16.96 2.84 4.09
N LEU A 24 -18.28 2.73 4.17
CA LEU A 24 -19.19 3.04 3.06
C LEU A 24 -19.37 4.54 2.80
N LEU A 25 -18.93 5.41 3.71
CA LEU A 25 -19.06 6.87 3.62
C LEU A 25 -17.79 7.56 3.11
N VAL A 26 -16.67 6.84 3.04
CA VAL A 26 -15.37 7.36 2.60
C VAL A 26 -14.78 6.45 1.53
N GLN A 27 -13.71 6.88 0.85
CA GLN A 27 -13.07 6.03 -0.18
C GLN A 27 -11.75 5.44 0.32
N GLU A 28 -11.42 5.72 1.57
CA GLU A 28 -10.25 5.22 2.27
C GLU A 28 -10.53 3.83 2.85
N ASP A 29 -9.53 2.94 2.77
CA ASP A 29 -9.48 1.80 3.68
C ASP A 29 -9.29 2.30 5.11
N LEU A 30 -9.95 1.66 6.06
CA LEU A 30 -9.98 2.08 7.47
C LEU A 30 -9.40 0.98 8.34
N ILE A 31 -8.26 1.23 8.98
CA ILE A 31 -7.59 0.30 9.88
C ILE A 31 -7.51 0.90 11.29
N LEU A 32 -7.94 0.16 12.29
CA LEU A 32 -7.87 0.57 13.69
C LEU A 32 -6.72 -0.16 14.40
N MET A 33 -5.82 0.65 14.96
CA MET A 33 -4.67 0.20 15.72
C MET A 33 -4.93 0.43 17.21
N ARG A 34 -4.90 -0.63 18.01
CA ARG A 34 -5.12 -0.57 19.46
C ARG A 34 -3.84 -0.91 20.20
N ARG A 35 -3.58 -0.21 21.30
CA ARG A 35 -2.45 -0.50 22.18
C ARG A 35 -2.82 -1.54 23.23
N ASP A 36 -1.96 -2.51 23.46
CA ASP A 36 -1.98 -3.42 24.61
C ASP A 36 -0.55 -3.70 25.11
N ASP A 37 -0.36 -4.76 25.90
CA ASP A 37 0.93 -5.18 26.47
C ASP A 37 1.97 -5.59 25.40
N SER A 38 1.51 -6.00 24.21
CA SER A 38 2.37 -6.34 23.06
C SER A 38 2.71 -5.13 22.19
N GLY A 39 2.12 -3.96 22.47
CA GLY A 39 2.26 -2.72 21.69
C GLY A 39 1.03 -2.39 20.86
N TRP A 40 1.22 -1.66 19.76
CA TRP A 40 0.14 -1.31 18.84
C TRP A 40 -0.15 -2.48 17.90
N ARG A 41 -1.38 -2.99 17.89
CA ARG A 41 -1.83 -4.09 17.03
C ARG A 41 -3.00 -3.71 16.14
N LEU A 42 -3.19 -4.44 15.04
CA LEU A 42 -4.36 -4.29 14.18
C LEU A 42 -5.59 -4.91 14.87
N ALA A 43 -6.47 -4.07 15.39
CA ALA A 43 -7.63 -4.51 16.17
C ALA A 43 -8.92 -4.64 15.35
N ALA A 44 -9.05 -3.85 14.28
CA ALA A 44 -10.14 -3.94 13.32
C ALA A 44 -9.71 -3.33 11.97
N GLY A 45 -10.38 -3.69 10.89
CA GLY A 45 -10.11 -3.10 9.59
C GLY A 45 -11.24 -3.32 8.58
N SER A 46 -11.44 -2.32 7.72
CA SER A 46 -12.14 -2.42 6.44
C SER A 46 -11.08 -2.18 5.36
N LEU A 47 -10.66 -3.24 4.68
CA LEU A 47 -9.62 -3.22 3.66
C LEU A 47 -10.20 -3.65 2.30
N CYS A 48 -10.69 -2.68 1.56
CA CYS A 48 -11.32 -2.83 0.26
C CYS A 48 -10.32 -2.66 -0.90
N PHE A 49 -9.20 -1.98 -0.68
CA PHE A 49 -8.22 -1.69 -1.73
C PHE A 49 -6.78 -2.06 -1.29
N PRO A 50 -6.52 -3.33 -0.92
CA PRO A 50 -5.18 -3.79 -0.54
C PRO A 50 -4.16 -3.56 -1.65
N SER A 51 -2.95 -3.16 -1.26
CA SER A 51 -1.78 -3.06 -2.14
C SER A 51 -0.80 -4.19 -1.83
N SER A 52 -1.12 -5.38 -2.32
CA SER A 52 -0.34 -6.60 -2.10
C SER A 52 -0.16 -6.97 -0.62
N TRP A 53 -1.24 -7.01 0.16
CA TRP A 53 -1.24 -7.60 1.50
C TRP A 53 -2.63 -8.11 1.91
N SER A 54 -2.68 -9.03 2.87
CA SER A 54 -3.92 -9.62 3.39
C SER A 54 -4.27 -9.08 4.79
N LEU A 55 -5.52 -8.62 4.96
CA LEU A 55 -6.03 -8.22 6.27
C LEU A 55 -6.04 -9.41 7.24
N LEU A 56 -6.48 -10.58 6.78
CA LEU A 56 -6.59 -11.78 7.61
C LEU A 56 -5.23 -12.21 8.17
N GLU A 57 -4.17 -12.15 7.36
CA GLU A 57 -2.83 -12.52 7.81
C GLU A 57 -2.22 -11.51 8.78
N LYS A 58 -2.69 -10.25 8.78
CA LYS A 58 -2.18 -9.17 9.63
C LYS A 58 -3.05 -8.89 10.85
N PHE A 59 -4.29 -9.37 10.86
CA PHE A 59 -5.24 -9.12 11.93
C PHE A 59 -4.70 -9.61 13.28
N GLY A 60 -4.88 -8.81 14.32
CA GLY A 60 -4.43 -9.08 15.68
C GLY A 60 -2.92 -8.95 15.91
N LYS A 61 -2.10 -8.84 14.86
CA LYS A 61 -0.64 -8.78 15.00
C LYS A 61 -0.15 -7.40 15.46
N PRO A 62 0.93 -7.34 16.27
CA PRO A 62 1.58 -6.10 16.62
C PRO A 62 2.28 -5.46 15.42
N LEU A 63 2.52 -4.16 15.51
CA LEU A 63 3.00 -3.30 14.44
C LEU A 63 4.31 -3.81 13.81
N GLN A 64 5.24 -4.34 14.61
CA GLN A 64 6.51 -4.85 14.12
C GLN A 64 6.33 -6.13 13.30
N GLN A 65 5.41 -7.01 13.69
CA GLN A 65 5.10 -8.24 12.93
C GLN A 65 4.33 -7.92 11.64
N ILE A 66 3.47 -6.89 11.66
CA ILE A 66 2.79 -6.41 10.45
C ILE A 66 3.79 -5.94 9.38
N HIS A 67 4.88 -5.31 9.82
CA HIS A 67 5.91 -4.74 8.94
C HIS A 67 7.10 -5.66 8.70
N GLU A 68 7.14 -6.86 9.31
CA GLU A 68 8.22 -7.84 9.11
C GLU A 68 8.55 -8.11 7.63
N PRO A 69 7.57 -8.25 6.71
CA PRO A 69 7.87 -8.48 5.30
C PRO A 69 8.47 -7.26 4.58
N VAL A 70 8.49 -6.08 5.19
CA VAL A 70 9.00 -4.85 4.57
C VAL A 70 10.51 -4.77 4.79
N PRO A 71 11.34 -4.69 3.73
CA PRO A 71 12.78 -4.62 3.84
C PRO A 71 13.25 -3.51 4.79
N GLY A 72 14.04 -3.86 5.80
CA GLY A 72 14.57 -2.92 6.80
C GLY A 72 13.60 -2.51 7.93
N PHE A 73 12.39 -3.08 8.00
CA PHE A 73 11.37 -2.75 9.02
C PHE A 73 10.99 -3.91 9.94
N GLY A 74 11.78 -4.99 9.94
CA GLY A 74 11.58 -6.12 10.84
C GLY A 74 11.74 -5.76 12.33
N PRO A 75 11.30 -6.64 13.25
CA PRO A 75 11.50 -6.47 14.69
C PRO A 75 12.98 -6.19 15.05
N GLY A 76 13.22 -5.25 15.96
CA GLY A 76 14.56 -4.85 16.40
C GLY A 76 15.30 -3.90 15.46
N THR A 77 14.71 -3.53 14.32
CA THR A 77 15.30 -2.53 13.43
C THR A 77 15.00 -1.10 13.89
N ARG A 78 15.92 -0.16 13.64
CA ARG A 78 15.73 1.27 13.95
C ARG A 78 14.43 1.85 13.35
N PRO A 79 14.04 1.55 12.09
CA PRO A 79 12.77 2.02 11.54
C PRO A 79 11.55 1.49 12.30
N ALA A 80 11.55 0.21 12.70
CA ALA A 80 10.46 -0.37 13.48
C ALA A 80 10.29 0.36 14.83
N GLU A 81 11.39 0.67 15.52
CA GLU A 81 11.33 1.43 16.78
C GLU A 81 10.83 2.86 16.57
N LEU A 82 11.27 3.54 15.50
CA LEU A 82 10.86 4.90 15.19
C LEU A 82 9.34 5.00 14.96
N ILE A 83 8.76 4.04 14.23
CA ILE A 83 7.32 4.00 14.01
C ILE A 83 6.58 3.80 15.34
N ASN A 84 7.05 2.89 16.20
CA ASN A 84 6.39 2.68 17.51
C ASN A 84 6.41 3.95 18.37
N ARG A 85 7.57 4.62 18.45
CA ARG A 85 7.68 5.90 19.16
C ARG A 85 6.75 6.96 18.58
N MET A 86 6.61 7.03 17.26
CA MET A 86 5.67 7.93 16.60
C MET A 86 4.22 7.63 17.00
N PHE A 87 3.80 6.36 16.98
CA PHE A 87 2.44 5.95 17.38
C PHE A 87 2.16 6.29 18.85
N ASP A 88 3.10 5.99 19.75
CA ASP A 88 3.00 6.36 21.17
C ASP A 88 2.85 7.89 21.33
N GLY A 89 3.61 8.67 20.58
CA GLY A 89 3.64 10.14 20.64
C GLY A 89 2.45 10.88 20.05
N LEU A 90 1.58 10.25 19.23
CA LEU A 90 0.41 10.92 18.64
C LEU A 90 -0.53 11.46 19.73
N GLN A 91 -0.96 12.72 19.63
CA GLN A 91 -1.84 13.38 20.61
C GLN A 91 -3.24 13.74 20.07
N GLY A 92 -3.51 13.44 18.79
CA GLY A 92 -4.81 13.69 18.15
C GLY A 92 -4.71 14.52 16.87
N GLN A 93 -3.54 15.11 16.60
CA GLN A 93 -3.18 15.60 15.27
C GLN A 93 -3.17 14.46 14.25
N ALA A 94 -3.54 14.78 13.01
CA ALA A 94 -3.34 13.87 11.90
C ALA A 94 -1.91 14.01 11.38
N VAL A 95 -1.24 12.89 11.15
CA VAL A 95 0.01 12.86 10.36
C VAL A 95 -0.29 12.22 9.02
N GLU A 96 0.36 12.72 7.97
CA GLU A 96 0.18 12.23 6.60
C GLU A 96 1.52 11.77 6.02
N ARG A 97 1.45 10.72 5.21
CA ARG A 97 2.54 10.32 4.32
C ARG A 97 1.98 9.77 3.02
N PHE A 98 2.86 9.66 2.03
CA PHE A 98 2.56 8.98 0.78
C PHE A 98 3.40 7.72 0.66
N ASN A 99 2.81 6.67 0.10
CA ASN A 99 3.51 5.49 -0.38
C ASN A 99 3.10 5.25 -1.83
N TRP A 100 3.95 4.59 -2.62
CA TRP A 100 3.67 4.37 -4.03
C TRP A 100 4.15 3.01 -4.53
N SER A 101 3.50 2.53 -5.58
CA SER A 101 3.92 1.39 -6.39
C SER A 101 3.47 1.57 -7.85
N ILE A 102 3.89 0.64 -8.71
CA ILE A 102 3.38 0.50 -10.08
C ILE A 102 2.69 -0.86 -10.18
N GLN A 103 1.55 -0.92 -10.86
CA GLN A 103 0.82 -2.15 -11.15
C GLN A 103 0.41 -2.23 -12.63
N ALA A 104 0.00 -3.42 -13.08
CA ALA A 104 -0.23 -3.72 -14.49
C ALA A 104 -1.68 -3.57 -14.97
N ASP A 105 -2.58 -3.14 -14.09
CA ASP A 105 -3.99 -2.95 -14.41
C ASP A 105 -4.60 -1.86 -13.52
N ASN A 106 -5.88 -1.57 -13.75
CA ASN A 106 -6.64 -0.56 -13.03
C ASN A 106 -7.46 -1.12 -11.85
N ALA A 107 -7.24 -2.37 -11.44
CA ALA A 107 -8.00 -2.94 -10.33
C ALA A 107 -7.58 -2.30 -9.00
N LEU A 108 -8.56 -2.02 -8.14
CA LEU A 108 -8.27 -1.45 -6.82
C LEU A 108 -7.97 -2.53 -5.77
N TYR A 109 -8.53 -3.73 -5.96
CA TYR A 109 -8.41 -4.86 -5.05
C TYR A 109 -7.25 -5.79 -5.45
N HIS A 110 -6.09 -5.62 -4.82
CA HIS A 110 -4.91 -6.47 -5.01
C HIS A 110 -4.42 -7.10 -3.70
N PRO A 111 -5.15 -8.05 -3.10
CA PRO A 111 -4.63 -8.79 -1.96
C PRO A 111 -3.42 -9.63 -2.41
N LEU A 112 -2.50 -9.87 -1.48
CA LEU A 112 -1.40 -10.81 -1.68
C LEU A 112 -1.04 -11.39 -0.33
N SER A 113 -1.10 -12.71 -0.22
CA SER A 113 -0.64 -13.44 0.96
C SER A 113 0.88 -13.38 1.10
N ASN A 114 1.39 -13.72 2.29
CA ASN A 114 2.84 -13.83 2.49
C ASN A 114 3.45 -14.94 1.62
N VAL A 115 2.73 -16.06 1.42
CA VAL A 115 3.19 -17.16 0.57
C VAL A 115 3.32 -16.70 -0.89
N GLU A 116 2.29 -16.04 -1.44
CA GLU A 116 2.34 -15.51 -2.80
C GLU A 116 3.40 -14.41 -2.96
N ARG A 117 3.65 -13.61 -1.91
CA ARG A 117 4.74 -12.62 -1.93
C ARG A 117 6.10 -13.30 -2.04
N ILE A 118 6.35 -14.36 -1.27
CA ILE A 118 7.60 -15.13 -1.31
C ILE A 118 7.77 -15.80 -2.68
N ASP A 119 6.71 -16.42 -3.19
CA ASP A 119 6.72 -17.02 -4.53
C ASP A 119 7.05 -15.98 -5.61
N ARG A 120 6.39 -14.82 -5.58
CA ARG A 120 6.66 -13.72 -6.51
C ARG A 120 8.09 -13.20 -6.40
N ALA A 121 8.63 -13.07 -5.19
CA ALA A 121 10.01 -12.64 -4.97
C ALA A 121 11.04 -13.67 -5.47
N THR A 122 10.69 -14.97 -5.40
CA THR A 122 11.54 -16.07 -5.84
C THR A 122 11.56 -16.19 -7.36
N ASN A 123 10.38 -16.19 -7.97
CA ASN A 123 10.22 -16.44 -9.41
C ASN A 123 10.36 -15.16 -10.25
N ARG A 124 10.15 -13.99 -9.63
CA ARG A 124 10.21 -12.66 -10.25
C ARG A 124 9.49 -12.64 -11.62
N PRO A 125 8.21 -13.04 -11.70
CA PRO A 125 7.51 -12.94 -12.97
C PRO A 125 7.38 -11.48 -13.39
N SER A 126 7.35 -11.20 -14.69
CA SER A 126 6.90 -9.89 -15.17
C SER A 126 5.43 -9.70 -14.78
N ARG A 127 5.09 -8.48 -14.35
CA ARG A 127 3.72 -8.11 -14.00
C ARG A 127 2.90 -7.68 -15.19
N PHE A 128 3.55 -7.28 -16.28
CA PHE A 128 2.88 -6.74 -17.45
C PHE A 128 2.60 -7.86 -18.46
N PRO A 129 1.31 -8.17 -18.76
CA PRO A 129 0.96 -9.07 -19.85
C PRO A 129 1.69 -8.64 -21.11
N ASP A 130 2.17 -9.58 -21.93
CA ASP A 130 2.99 -9.37 -23.15
C ASP A 130 4.26 -8.50 -23.00
N GLY A 131 4.50 -8.01 -21.78
CA GLY A 131 5.55 -7.10 -21.43
C GLY A 131 5.22 -5.61 -21.64
N ASP A 132 4.12 -5.20 -22.25
CA ASP A 132 3.91 -3.80 -22.61
C ASP A 132 3.60 -2.91 -21.38
N VAL A 133 4.68 -2.40 -20.77
CA VAL A 133 4.61 -1.44 -19.66
C VAL A 133 3.86 -0.16 -20.04
N ARG A 134 3.83 0.23 -21.31
CA ARG A 134 3.19 1.49 -21.74
C ARG A 134 1.68 1.35 -21.73
N ALA A 135 1.17 0.22 -22.19
CA ALA A 135 -0.25 -0.08 -22.23
C ALA A 135 -0.81 -0.37 -20.83
N HIS A 136 0.00 -0.95 -19.96
CA HIS A 136 -0.48 -1.58 -18.72
C HIS A 136 -0.04 -0.90 -17.42
N ALA A 137 0.94 0.00 -17.42
CA ALA A 137 1.39 0.61 -16.16
C ALA A 137 0.40 1.62 -15.58
N PHE A 138 0.05 1.40 -14.32
CA PHE A 138 -0.68 2.33 -13.46
C PHE A 138 0.18 2.74 -12.27
N ILE A 139 0.24 4.03 -12.02
CA ILE A 139 0.79 4.64 -10.81
C ILE A 139 -0.24 4.44 -9.70
N ARG A 140 0.14 3.73 -8.64
CA ARG A 140 -0.68 3.58 -7.45
C ARG A 140 -0.07 4.37 -6.30
N VAL A 141 -0.80 5.37 -5.82
CA VAL A 141 -0.38 6.20 -4.68
C VAL A 141 -1.33 6.00 -3.51
N GLU A 142 -0.77 5.70 -2.36
CA GLU A 142 -1.47 5.62 -1.09
C GLU A 142 -1.26 6.92 -0.33
N ARG A 143 -2.30 7.76 -0.21
CA ARG A 143 -2.31 8.85 0.78
C ARG A 143 -2.73 8.26 2.11
N GLN A 144 -1.80 8.25 3.04
CA GLN A 144 -1.91 7.53 4.30
C GLN A 144 -1.98 8.52 5.45
N THR A 145 -3.01 8.42 6.30
CA THR A 145 -3.12 9.27 7.49
C THR A 145 -3.22 8.45 8.76
N LEU A 146 -2.61 8.95 9.84
CA LEU A 146 -2.74 8.37 11.18
C LEU A 146 -3.26 9.45 12.13
N ARG A 147 -4.31 9.11 12.90
CA ARG A 147 -4.85 10.01 13.92
C ARG A 147 -5.31 9.22 15.15
N LYS A 148 -4.87 9.67 16.33
CA LYS A 148 -5.34 9.11 17.61
C LYS A 148 -6.76 9.61 17.90
N LEU A 149 -7.70 8.69 18.11
CA LEU A 149 -9.10 9.00 18.37
C LEU A 149 -9.27 9.53 19.81
N PRO A 150 -10.14 10.54 20.02
CA PRO A 150 -10.23 11.25 21.31
C PRO A 150 -10.72 10.36 22.45
N SER A 151 -11.73 9.52 22.22
CA SER A 151 -12.37 8.71 23.27
C SER A 151 -11.69 7.37 23.50
N SER A 152 -11.48 6.56 22.44
CA SER A 152 -10.90 5.22 22.58
C SER A 152 -9.38 5.22 22.72
N ARG A 153 -8.72 6.31 22.30
CA ARG A 153 -7.24 6.41 22.18
C ARG A 153 -6.62 5.42 21.19
N ASP A 154 -7.43 4.64 20.47
CA ASP A 154 -7.00 3.89 19.29
C ASP A 154 -6.48 4.85 18.21
N ILE A 155 -5.61 4.37 17.33
CA ILE A 155 -5.15 5.11 16.17
C ILE A 155 -5.93 4.64 14.95
N LEU A 156 -6.64 5.56 14.30
CA LEU A 156 -7.21 5.33 12.98
C LEU A 156 -6.13 5.57 11.93
N PHE A 157 -5.87 4.54 11.14
CA PHE A 157 -5.03 4.56 9.95
C PHE A 157 -5.92 4.52 8.72
N THR A 158 -5.89 5.57 7.89
CA THR A 158 -6.66 5.62 6.64
C THR A 158 -5.73 5.48 5.44
N ILE A 159 -6.17 4.75 4.41
CA ILE A 159 -5.40 4.54 3.19
C ILE A 159 -6.27 4.92 1.99
N ARG A 160 -6.01 6.08 1.41
CA ARG A 160 -6.67 6.52 0.17
C ARG A 160 -5.85 6.08 -1.02
N ILE A 161 -6.46 5.33 -1.93
CA ILE A 161 -5.82 4.96 -3.20
C ILE A 161 -6.12 6.01 -4.27
N HIS A 162 -5.06 6.50 -4.90
CA HIS A 162 -5.11 7.19 -6.19
C HIS A 162 -4.49 6.26 -7.21
N LEU A 163 -5.17 6.06 -8.33
CA LEU A 163 -4.75 5.13 -9.37
C LEU A 163 -4.90 5.82 -10.72
N ASP A 164 -3.76 6.06 -11.36
CA ASP A 164 -3.68 6.78 -12.63
C ASP A 164 -2.84 5.98 -13.62
N PRO A 165 -3.23 5.88 -14.90
CA PRO A 165 -2.37 5.27 -15.90
C PRO A 165 -1.07 6.08 -16.01
N LEU A 166 0.08 5.39 -16.10
CA LEU A 166 1.39 6.03 -16.24
C LEU A 166 1.44 7.01 -17.43
N ALA A 167 0.70 6.67 -18.49
CA ALA A 167 0.53 7.49 -19.69
C ALA A 167 0.00 8.91 -19.40
N VAL A 168 -0.68 9.15 -18.27
CA VAL A 168 -1.17 10.48 -17.90
C VAL A 168 -0.03 11.50 -17.77
N LEU A 169 1.18 11.05 -17.40
CA LEU A 169 2.35 11.92 -17.25
C LEU A 169 2.73 12.61 -18.56
N ALA A 170 2.40 12.03 -19.73
CA ALA A 170 2.69 12.62 -21.04
C ALA A 170 2.02 14.00 -21.23
N TRP A 171 0.89 14.22 -20.57
CA TRP A 171 0.08 15.42 -20.67
C TRP A 171 0.32 16.41 -19.53
N HIS A 172 1.17 16.05 -18.56
CA HIS A 172 1.46 16.92 -17.42
C HIS A 172 2.42 18.05 -17.84
N PRO A 173 2.20 19.32 -17.43
CA PRO A 173 3.11 20.42 -17.75
C PRO A 173 4.56 20.13 -17.36
N ASP A 174 4.77 19.50 -16.20
CA ASP A 174 6.09 19.12 -15.68
C ASP A 174 6.54 17.69 -16.07
N ARG A 175 6.07 17.15 -17.21
CA ARG A 175 6.29 15.74 -17.59
C ARG A 175 7.74 15.27 -17.44
N ALA A 176 8.70 16.08 -17.87
CA ALA A 176 10.10 15.70 -17.89
C ALA A 176 10.66 15.55 -16.47
N THR A 177 10.36 16.52 -15.60
CA THR A 177 10.76 16.49 -14.20
C THR A 177 10.13 15.31 -13.46
N LEU A 178 8.82 15.09 -13.65
CA LEU A 178 8.12 14.00 -12.99
C LEU A 178 8.63 12.64 -13.47
N ALA A 179 8.78 12.44 -14.77
CA ALA A 179 9.22 11.16 -15.32
C ALA A 179 10.67 10.83 -14.93
N LEU A 180 11.59 11.82 -14.96
CA LEU A 180 12.97 11.63 -14.51
C LEU A 180 13.06 11.38 -13.00
N SER A 181 12.29 12.12 -12.19
CA SER A 181 12.24 11.88 -10.74
C SER A 181 11.73 10.48 -10.43
N PHE A 182 10.71 10.02 -11.17
CA PHE A 182 10.14 8.70 -10.97
C PHE A 182 11.12 7.58 -11.38
N ALA A 183 11.81 7.77 -12.51
CA ALA A 183 12.87 6.86 -12.95
C ALA A 183 13.99 6.77 -11.90
N ALA A 184 14.44 7.90 -11.36
CA ALA A 184 15.47 7.92 -10.32
C ALA A 184 15.02 7.20 -9.04
N GLN A 185 13.74 7.31 -8.66
CA GLN A 185 13.20 6.56 -7.52
C GLN A 185 13.19 5.05 -7.78
N LEU A 186 12.89 4.59 -9.00
CA LEU A 186 12.97 3.17 -9.37
C LEU A 186 14.43 2.67 -9.38
N GLU A 187 15.37 3.48 -9.86
CA GLU A 187 16.81 3.18 -9.86
C GLU A 187 17.38 3.06 -8.44
N ALA A 188 16.87 3.84 -7.49
CA ALA A 188 17.33 3.85 -6.11
C ALA A 188 16.85 2.64 -5.28
N LEU A 189 15.89 1.84 -5.79
CA LEU A 189 15.41 0.66 -5.08
C LEU A 189 16.47 -0.45 -5.10
N ASP A 190 16.77 -0.99 -3.94
CA ASP A 190 17.57 -2.21 -3.82
C ASP A 190 16.76 -3.46 -4.22
N LEU A 191 17.44 -4.62 -4.30
CA LEU A 191 16.83 -5.86 -4.74
C LEU A 191 15.69 -6.32 -3.83
N ASP A 192 15.85 -6.20 -2.50
CA ASP A 192 14.83 -6.63 -1.54
C ASP A 192 13.58 -5.75 -1.66
N GLN A 193 13.75 -4.44 -1.88
CA GLN A 193 12.67 -3.50 -2.13
C GLN A 193 11.96 -3.76 -3.46
N LEU A 194 12.71 -4.11 -4.50
CA LEU A 194 12.15 -4.49 -5.81
C LEU A 194 11.35 -5.78 -5.71
N ASP A 195 11.87 -6.80 -5.03
CA ASP A 195 11.17 -8.07 -4.80
C ASP A 195 9.91 -7.86 -3.95
N TYR A 196 10.02 -7.04 -2.90
CA TYR A 196 8.89 -6.67 -2.05
C TYR A 196 7.78 -5.95 -2.84
N LYS A 197 8.15 -5.01 -3.72
CA LYS A 197 7.22 -4.28 -4.59
C LYS A 197 6.77 -5.09 -5.81
N GLY A 198 7.43 -6.21 -6.10
CA GLY A 198 7.17 -7.04 -7.29
C GLY A 198 7.55 -6.35 -8.60
N LEU A 199 8.66 -5.61 -8.61
CA LEU A 199 9.10 -4.80 -9.76
C LEU A 199 10.39 -5.30 -10.41
N THR A 200 11.04 -6.32 -9.84
CA THR A 200 12.40 -6.74 -10.21
C THR A 200 12.57 -6.99 -11.71
N SER A 201 11.65 -7.70 -12.34
CA SER A 201 11.75 -8.05 -13.77
C SER A 201 11.33 -6.93 -14.72
N ASP A 202 10.64 -5.90 -14.23
CA ASP A 202 10.08 -4.84 -15.06
C ASP A 202 10.74 -3.47 -14.84
N ARG A 203 11.57 -3.34 -13.79
CA ARG A 203 12.18 -2.08 -13.36
C ARG A 203 12.86 -1.35 -14.51
N ASP A 204 13.74 -2.04 -15.24
CA ASP A 204 14.57 -1.40 -16.26
C ASP A 204 13.74 -0.93 -17.45
N ARG A 205 12.69 -1.67 -17.82
CA ARG A 205 11.74 -1.29 -18.88
C ARG A 205 10.89 -0.09 -18.47
N LEU A 206 10.45 -0.04 -17.21
CA LEU A 206 9.74 1.11 -16.65
C LEU A 206 10.62 2.36 -16.66
N ILE A 207 11.89 2.24 -16.23
CA ILE A 207 12.87 3.32 -16.25
C ILE A 207 13.09 3.83 -17.68
N GLU A 208 13.32 2.94 -18.64
CA GLU A 208 13.51 3.31 -20.05
C GLU A 208 12.29 4.05 -20.61
N HIS A 209 11.10 3.56 -20.31
CA HIS A 209 9.86 4.21 -20.74
C HIS A 209 9.73 5.62 -20.14
N LEU A 210 9.95 5.79 -18.84
CA LEU A 210 9.94 7.08 -18.16
C LEU A 210 10.98 8.06 -18.73
N LYS A 211 12.21 7.60 -18.96
CA LYS A 211 13.26 8.41 -19.61
C LYS A 211 12.88 8.83 -21.03
N THR A 212 12.13 8.00 -21.76
CA THR A 212 11.61 8.35 -23.09
C THR A 212 10.52 9.41 -23.00
N MET A 213 9.61 9.31 -22.02
CA MET A 213 8.55 10.32 -21.79
C MET A 213 9.10 11.70 -21.42
N ALA A 214 10.30 11.75 -20.85
CA ALA A 214 10.94 12.99 -20.45
C ALA A 214 11.57 13.79 -21.60
N ARG A 215 11.70 13.18 -22.79
CA ARG A 215 12.20 13.83 -24.01
C ARG A 215 11.09 14.65 -24.68
#